data_AF-A0A2E1BZI5-F1
#
_entry.id   AF-A0A2E1BZI5-F1
#
_cell.length_a   1.000
_cell.length_b   1.000
_cell.length_c   1.000
_cell.angle_alpha   90.00
_cell.angle_beta   90.00
_cell.angle_gamma   90.00
#
_symmetry.space_group_name_H-M   'P 1'
#
loop_
_entity.id
_entity.type
_entity.pdbx_description
1 polymer ?
#
loop_
_entity_poly.entity_id
_entity_poly.type
_entity_poly.pdbx_seq_one_letter_code
_entity_poly.pdbx_strand_id
1 'polypeptide(L)'
;MVSFFFVIAFASKKTIDVELIFVNDQDLTSLISILLLNIFVVLFISKCIYLKFNNKSKKSLNEFFFTYNSAGLITFLLCFLLSNVKLDLGFALGLFAIFAILRFRTETIKVKEMTYFFVVIGISAINALSNNNASIIELGIANGSIIIILFMLEYLINRSSPNKLSD
;
A
#
# COMPACT_ATOMS: atom_id res chain seq x y z
N MET A 1 24.70 -45.34 -12.39
CA MET A 1 23.72 -45.65 -11.31
C MET A 1 23.36 -44.43 -10.45
N VAL A 2 24.25 -43.42 -10.29
CA VAL A 2 23.99 -42.21 -9.47
C VAL A 2 23.05 -41.18 -10.14
N SER A 3 23.06 -41.03 -11.47
CA SER A 3 22.17 -40.06 -12.16
C SER A 3 20.68 -40.38 -12.06
N PHE A 4 20.31 -41.65 -11.90
CA PHE A 4 18.89 -42.06 -11.90
C PHE A 4 18.20 -41.70 -10.58
N PHE A 5 18.93 -41.75 -9.46
CA PHE A 5 18.43 -41.34 -8.14
C PHE A 5 18.23 -39.82 -8.04
N PHE A 6 19.08 -39.04 -8.71
CA PHE A 6 18.98 -37.57 -8.70
C PHE A 6 17.76 -37.07 -9.48
N VAL A 7 17.42 -37.73 -10.59
CA VAL A 7 16.23 -37.40 -11.40
C VAL A 7 14.93 -37.74 -10.66
N ILE A 8 14.89 -38.86 -9.93
CA ILE A 8 13.71 -39.23 -9.12
C ILE A 8 13.53 -38.27 -7.93
N ALA A 9 14.61 -37.84 -7.27
CA ALA A 9 14.55 -36.85 -6.21
C ALA A 9 14.07 -35.48 -6.71
N PHE A 10 14.47 -35.08 -7.92
CA PHE A 10 14.03 -33.82 -8.54
C PHE A 10 12.58 -33.90 -9.02
N ALA A 11 12.14 -35.05 -9.56
CA ALA A 11 10.76 -35.28 -9.97
C ALA A 11 9.81 -35.33 -8.76
N SER A 12 10.19 -36.00 -7.67
CA SER A 12 9.43 -36.05 -6.42
C SER A 12 9.35 -34.67 -5.75
N LYS A 13 10.41 -33.86 -5.81
CA LYS A 13 10.40 -32.49 -5.28
C LYS A 13 9.46 -31.59 -6.09
N LYS A 14 9.47 -31.72 -7.42
CA LYS A 14 8.60 -30.95 -8.31
C LYS A 14 7.12 -31.32 -8.19
N THR A 15 6.75 -32.56 -7.89
CA THR A 15 5.35 -32.93 -7.62
C THR A 15 4.87 -32.49 -6.23
N ILE A 16 5.73 -32.50 -5.21
CA ILE A 16 5.42 -31.99 -3.86
C ILE A 16 5.28 -30.45 -3.87
N ASP A 17 6.11 -29.74 -4.64
CA ASP A 17 6.00 -28.29 -4.82
C ASP A 17 4.73 -27.88 -5.59
N VAL A 18 4.19 -28.76 -6.46
CA VAL A 18 2.99 -28.46 -7.26
C VAL A 18 1.69 -28.74 -6.50
N GLU A 19 1.69 -29.65 -5.53
CA GLU A 19 0.57 -29.82 -4.59
C GLU A 19 0.52 -28.67 -3.56
N LEU A 20 1.66 -28.07 -3.22
CA LEU A 20 1.76 -26.81 -2.45
C LEU A 20 1.26 -25.56 -3.22
N ILE A 21 1.13 -25.63 -4.54
CA ILE A 21 0.62 -24.53 -5.40
C ILE A 21 -0.92 -24.48 -5.41
N PHE A 22 -1.59 -25.57 -5.05
CA PHE A 22 -3.05 -25.63 -4.97
C PHE A 22 -3.47 -25.91 -3.53
N VAL A 23 -3.88 -24.84 -2.84
CA VAL A 23 -4.66 -24.86 -1.59
C VAL A 23 -3.85 -24.93 -0.30
N ASN A 24 -3.30 -23.76 0.10
CA ASN A 24 -3.56 -23.31 1.46
C ASN A 24 -4.69 -22.28 1.41
N ASP A 25 -5.95 -22.76 1.41
CA ASP A 25 -7.14 -21.90 1.35
C ASP A 25 -7.14 -20.81 2.43
N GLN A 26 -6.51 -21.07 3.58
CA GLN A 26 -6.37 -20.11 4.68
C GLN A 26 -5.43 -18.94 4.36
N ASP A 27 -4.32 -19.17 3.64
CA ASP A 27 -3.39 -18.09 3.26
C ASP A 27 -3.90 -17.26 2.08
N LEU A 28 -4.58 -17.90 1.12
CA LEU A 28 -5.21 -17.16 0.01
C LEU A 28 -6.41 -16.34 0.50
N THR A 29 -7.24 -16.88 1.40
CA THR A 29 -8.37 -16.17 1.97
C THR A 29 -7.92 -14.98 2.82
N SER A 30 -6.88 -15.15 3.65
CA SER A 30 -6.32 -14.04 4.43
C SER A 30 -5.74 -12.96 3.52
N LEU A 31 -4.94 -13.31 2.51
CA LEU A 31 -4.43 -12.39 1.50
C LEU A 31 -5.55 -11.58 0.84
N ILE A 32 -6.57 -12.26 0.30
CA ILE A 32 -7.69 -11.60 -0.40
C ILE A 32 -8.43 -10.65 0.55
N SER A 33 -8.65 -11.05 1.81
CA SER A 33 -9.33 -10.20 2.80
C SER A 33 -8.54 -8.93 3.12
N ILE A 34 -7.22 -9.04 3.30
CA ILE A 34 -6.33 -7.91 3.60
C ILE A 34 -6.12 -7.02 2.37
N LEU A 35 -6.06 -7.62 1.17
CA LEU A 35 -5.99 -6.89 -0.09
C LEU A 35 -7.26 -6.07 -0.31
N LEU A 36 -8.43 -6.64 -0.07
CA LEU A 36 -9.71 -5.92 -0.14
C LEU A 36 -9.76 -4.78 0.87
N LEU A 37 -9.30 -5.00 2.09
CA LEU A 37 -9.20 -3.96 3.11
C LEU A 37 -8.23 -2.84 2.67
N ASN A 38 -7.07 -3.19 2.13
CA ASN A 38 -6.11 -2.21 1.61
C ASN A 38 -6.72 -1.38 0.48
N ILE A 39 -7.36 -2.01 -0.51
CA ILE A 39 -8.06 -1.33 -1.60
C ILE A 39 -9.15 -0.42 -1.03
N PHE A 40 -9.94 -0.89 -0.06
CA PHE A 40 -10.98 -0.10 0.59
C PHE A 40 -10.42 1.14 1.30
N VAL A 41 -9.35 1.00 2.08
CA VAL A 41 -8.72 2.11 2.81
C VAL A 41 -8.11 3.13 1.83
N VAL A 42 -7.38 2.67 0.81
CA VAL A 42 -6.76 3.55 -0.19
C VAL A 42 -7.81 4.29 -1.01
N LEU A 43 -8.91 3.61 -1.40
CA LEU A 43 -10.05 4.24 -2.05
C LEU A 43 -10.73 5.26 -1.15
N PHE A 44 -10.88 4.95 0.15
CA PHE A 44 -11.47 5.88 1.11
C PHE A 44 -10.61 7.14 1.28
N ILE A 45 -9.29 7.01 1.41
CA ILE A 45 -8.38 8.15 1.55
C ILE A 45 -8.39 9.01 0.27
N SER A 46 -8.24 8.36 -0.88
CA SER A 46 -8.19 9.06 -2.18
C SER A 46 -9.53 9.69 -2.58
N LYS A 47 -10.66 9.05 -2.26
CA LYS A 47 -11.99 9.52 -2.67
C LYS A 47 -12.71 10.34 -1.59
N CYS A 48 -12.73 9.91 -0.34
CA CYS A 48 -13.50 10.58 0.71
C CYS A 48 -12.76 11.74 1.36
N ILE A 49 -11.44 11.65 1.54
CA ILE A 49 -10.68 12.74 2.17
C ILE A 49 -10.22 13.73 1.11
N TYR A 50 -9.51 13.26 0.08
CA TYR A 50 -8.92 14.18 -0.89
C TYR A 50 -9.96 14.93 -1.75
N LEU A 51 -10.97 14.25 -2.30
CA LEU A 51 -11.98 14.92 -3.15
C LEU A 51 -12.92 15.84 -2.36
N LYS A 52 -13.23 15.50 -1.10
CA LYS A 52 -14.14 16.30 -0.29
C LYS A 52 -13.52 17.63 0.14
N PHE A 53 -12.21 17.66 0.37
CA PHE A 53 -11.51 18.85 0.88
C PHE A 53 -10.78 19.65 -0.22
N ASN A 54 -10.65 19.12 -1.44
CA ASN A 54 -9.91 19.78 -2.51
C ASN A 54 -10.81 20.03 -3.74
N ASN A 55 -11.28 21.28 -3.89
CA ASN A 55 -12.19 21.73 -4.95
C ASN A 55 -11.44 21.97 -6.30
N LYS A 56 -10.63 21.01 -6.74
CA LYS A 56 -9.88 21.10 -8.01
C LYS A 56 -10.70 20.63 -9.21
N SER A 57 -10.32 21.09 -10.41
CA SER A 57 -10.90 20.67 -11.69
C SER A 57 -10.87 19.13 -11.87
N LYS A 58 -11.98 18.58 -12.42
CA LYS A 58 -12.27 17.15 -12.62
C LYS A 58 -11.14 16.35 -13.28
N LYS A 59 -10.31 17.00 -14.12
CA LYS A 59 -9.21 16.37 -14.86
C LYS A 59 -8.00 16.01 -13.98
N SER A 60 -7.51 16.97 -13.18
CA SER A 60 -6.39 16.73 -12.25
C SER A 60 -6.75 15.71 -11.17
N LEU A 61 -8.03 15.64 -10.79
CA LEU A 61 -8.53 14.67 -9.80
C LEU A 61 -8.41 13.22 -10.27
N ASN A 62 -8.64 12.94 -11.55
CA ASN A 62 -8.51 11.59 -12.09
C ASN A 62 -7.05 11.12 -12.11
N GLU A 63 -6.12 12.01 -12.44
CA GLU A 63 -4.67 11.71 -12.44
C GLU A 63 -4.17 11.42 -11.02
N PHE A 64 -4.62 12.18 -10.02
CA PHE A 64 -4.31 11.92 -8.61
C PHE A 64 -4.92 10.60 -8.13
N PHE A 65 -6.22 10.40 -8.34
CA PHE A 65 -6.92 9.19 -7.92
C PHE A 65 -6.26 7.93 -8.49
N PHE A 66 -5.93 7.95 -9.79
CA PHE A 66 -5.22 6.85 -10.43
C PHE A 66 -3.85 6.59 -9.79
N THR A 67 -3.05 7.65 -9.64
CA THR A 67 -1.68 7.53 -9.10
C THR A 67 -1.66 6.93 -7.69
N TYR A 68 -2.51 7.40 -6.76
CA TYR A 68 -2.53 6.88 -5.40
C TYR A 68 -3.02 5.43 -5.35
N ASN A 69 -4.09 5.09 -6.08
CA ASN A 69 -4.63 3.73 -6.06
C ASN A 69 -3.65 2.73 -6.70
N SER A 70 -3.02 3.09 -7.82
CA SER A 70 -1.99 2.26 -8.45
C SER A 70 -0.77 2.09 -7.53
N ALA A 71 -0.30 3.15 -6.88
CA ALA A 71 0.84 3.05 -5.97
C ALA A 71 0.55 2.22 -4.72
N GLY A 72 -0.64 2.35 -4.12
CA GLY A 72 -1.05 1.52 -2.99
C GLY A 72 -1.17 0.04 -3.36
N LEU A 73 -1.73 -0.26 -4.53
CA LEU A 73 -1.84 -1.64 -5.02
C LEU A 73 -0.46 -2.27 -5.28
N ILE A 74 0.42 -1.56 -5.99
CA ILE A 74 1.77 -2.04 -6.31
C ILE A 74 2.57 -2.23 -5.02
N THR A 75 2.50 -1.28 -4.09
CA THR A 75 3.23 -1.35 -2.81
C THR A 75 2.74 -2.53 -1.98
N PHE A 76 1.42 -2.76 -1.90
CA PHE A 76 0.87 -3.90 -1.19
C PHE A 76 1.37 -5.22 -1.77
N LEU A 77 1.28 -5.39 -3.09
CA LEU A 77 1.73 -6.60 -3.77
C LEU A 77 3.24 -6.81 -3.60
N LEU A 78 4.03 -5.75 -3.70
CA LEU A 78 5.48 -5.79 -3.49
C LEU A 78 5.79 -6.26 -2.06
N CYS A 79 5.22 -5.61 -1.05
CA CYS A 79 5.44 -5.94 0.35
C CYS A 79 4.93 -7.36 0.70
N PHE A 80 3.82 -7.78 0.13
CA PHE A 80 3.26 -9.12 0.35
C PHE A 80 4.19 -10.21 -0.22
N LEU A 81 4.65 -10.04 -1.46
CA LEU A 81 5.59 -10.97 -2.10
C LEU A 81 6.95 -11.02 -1.39
N LEU A 82 7.40 -9.89 -0.84
CA LEU A 82 8.66 -9.78 -0.11
C LEU A 82 8.52 -10.15 1.37
N SER A 83 7.33 -10.45 1.89
CA SER A 83 7.11 -10.77 3.32
C SER A 83 7.92 -11.97 3.82
N ASN A 84 8.28 -12.88 2.91
CA ASN A 84 9.12 -14.06 3.19
C ASN A 84 10.64 -13.76 3.14
N VAL A 85 11.04 -12.52 2.83
CA VAL A 85 12.43 -12.09 2.69
C VAL A 85 12.79 -11.18 3.87
N LYS A 86 14.08 -11.09 4.22
CA LYS A 86 14.56 -10.14 5.25
C LYS A 86 14.31 -8.70 4.81
N LEU A 87 13.18 -8.13 5.26
CA LEU A 87 12.65 -6.84 4.80
C LEU A 87 13.49 -5.63 5.21
N ASP A 88 14.31 -5.74 6.27
CA ASP A 88 14.99 -4.59 6.87
C ASP A 88 15.91 -3.84 5.89
N LEU A 89 16.69 -4.57 5.07
CA LEU A 89 17.59 -3.93 4.10
C LEU A 89 16.85 -3.46 2.85
N GLY A 90 15.91 -4.25 2.34
CA GLY A 90 15.13 -3.93 1.13
C GLY A 90 14.21 -2.73 1.32
N PHE A 91 13.61 -2.59 2.50
CA PHE A 91 12.75 -1.47 2.85
C PHE A 91 13.55 -0.15 2.95
N ALA A 92 14.70 -0.18 3.62
CA ALA A 92 15.57 1.00 3.72
C ALA A 92 16.06 1.48 2.34
N LEU A 93 16.47 0.55 1.48
CA LEU A 93 16.88 0.85 0.10
C LEU A 93 15.71 1.37 -0.75
N GLY A 94 14.52 0.78 -0.64
CA GLY A 94 13.32 1.21 -1.35
C GLY A 94 12.86 2.61 -0.95
N LEU A 95 12.88 2.92 0.35
CA LEU A 95 12.49 4.23 0.86
C LEU A 95 13.48 5.32 0.42
N PHE A 96 14.78 5.00 0.41
CA PHE A 96 15.81 5.89 -0.12
C PHE A 96 15.63 6.14 -1.62
N ALA A 97 15.31 5.11 -2.40
CA ALA A 97 15.04 5.26 -3.84
C ALA A 97 13.81 6.15 -4.11
N ILE A 98 12.73 5.97 -3.35
CA ILE A 98 11.54 6.85 -3.42
C ILE A 98 11.95 8.30 -3.12
N PHE A 99 12.67 8.56 -2.02
CA PHE A 99 13.10 9.91 -1.68
C PHE A 99 14.06 10.52 -2.72
N ALA A 100 14.91 9.71 -3.36
CA ALA A 100 15.77 10.16 -4.45
C ALA A 100 14.94 10.61 -5.66
N ILE A 101 14.00 9.78 -6.14
CA ILE A 101 13.11 10.11 -7.26
C ILE A 101 12.28 11.37 -6.93
N LEU A 102 11.76 11.48 -5.71
CA LEU A 102 10.97 12.63 -5.26
C LEU A 102 11.77 13.93 -5.17
N ARG A 103 13.10 13.86 -4.96
CA ARG A 103 14.00 15.02 -4.95
C ARG A 103 14.36 15.50 -6.35
N PHE A 104 14.44 14.59 -7.34
CA PHE A 104 14.88 14.91 -8.71
C PHE A 104 13.76 15.24 -9.69
N ARG A 105 12.50 15.25 -9.24
CA ARG A 105 11.39 15.71 -10.10
C ARG A 105 11.41 17.23 -10.28
N THR A 106 11.36 17.64 -11.55
CA THR A 106 11.44 19.03 -12.02
C THR A 106 10.12 19.80 -11.86
N GLU A 107 8.98 19.13 -11.67
CA GLU A 107 7.69 19.77 -11.42
C GLU A 107 7.42 19.99 -9.93
N THR A 108 6.91 21.16 -9.58
CA THR A 108 6.50 21.53 -8.21
C THR A 108 5.10 21.02 -7.88
N ILE A 109 4.96 19.72 -7.58
CA ILE A 109 3.79 19.13 -6.90
C ILE A 109 3.65 19.75 -5.51
N LYS A 110 2.41 20.01 -5.09
CA LYS A 110 2.12 20.61 -3.79
C LYS A 110 2.56 19.69 -2.67
N VAL A 111 3.06 20.26 -1.58
CA VAL A 111 3.54 19.50 -0.41
C VAL A 111 2.47 18.52 0.11
N LYS A 112 1.19 18.92 0.11
CA LYS A 112 0.06 18.06 0.50
C LYS A 112 0.02 16.75 -0.31
N GLU A 113 0.10 16.83 -1.64
CA GLU A 113 -0.05 15.69 -2.54
C GLU A 113 1.07 14.65 -2.31
N MET A 114 2.28 15.12 -2.00
CA MET A 114 3.40 14.24 -1.64
C MET A 114 3.18 13.50 -0.33
N THR A 115 2.62 14.19 0.68
CA THR A 115 2.30 13.57 1.97
C THR A 115 1.25 12.47 1.82
N TYR A 116 0.17 12.72 1.05
CA TYR A 116 -0.83 11.70 0.76
C TYR A 116 -0.22 10.47 0.06
N PHE A 117 0.82 10.67 -0.77
CA PHE A 117 1.47 9.58 -1.50
C PHE A 117 2.22 8.67 -0.55
N PHE A 118 2.98 9.30 0.34
CA PHE A 118 3.73 8.61 1.38
C PHE A 118 2.81 7.85 2.35
N VAL A 119 1.68 8.44 2.73
CA VAL A 119 0.68 7.80 3.60
C VAL A 119 0.09 6.56 2.94
N VAL A 120 -0.28 6.64 1.65
CA VAL A 120 -0.83 5.50 0.92
C VAL A 120 0.18 4.35 0.81
N ILE A 121 1.44 4.65 0.47
CA ILE A 121 2.53 3.66 0.44
C ILE A 121 2.70 3.01 1.82
N GLY A 122 2.75 3.82 2.89
CA GLY A 122 2.92 3.33 4.26
C GLY A 122 1.80 2.42 4.71
N ILE A 123 0.53 2.81 4.48
CA ILE A 123 -0.65 1.98 4.80
C ILE A 123 -0.60 0.66 4.05
N SER A 124 -0.28 0.68 2.76
CA SER A 124 -0.18 -0.53 1.95
C SER A 124 0.94 -1.47 2.40
N ALA A 125 2.07 -0.93 2.86
CA ALA A 125 3.13 -1.72 3.46
C ALA A 125 2.68 -2.34 4.81
N ILE A 126 2.08 -1.55 5.70
CA ILE A 126 1.57 -2.05 7.00
C ILE A 126 0.55 -3.17 6.78
N ASN A 127 -0.39 -2.98 5.86
CA ASN A 127 -1.40 -3.97 5.52
C ASN A 127 -0.77 -5.26 4.99
N ALA A 128 0.20 -5.16 4.08
CA ALA A 128 0.84 -6.33 3.48
C ALA A 128 1.69 -7.14 4.48
N LEU A 129 2.35 -6.49 5.43
CA LEU A 129 3.23 -7.14 6.41
C LEU A 129 2.47 -7.80 7.57
N SER A 130 1.18 -7.51 7.73
CA SER A 130 0.39 -7.98 8.87
C SER A 130 -0.01 -9.46 8.82
N ASN A 131 0.20 -10.15 7.69
CA ASN A 131 -0.42 -11.45 7.41
C ASN A 131 -0.04 -12.57 8.40
N ASN A 132 1.09 -12.48 9.10
CA ASN A 132 1.62 -13.63 9.84
C ASN A 132 1.28 -13.64 11.34
N ASN A 133 0.99 -12.49 11.97
CA ASN A 133 0.90 -12.42 13.44
C ASN A 133 -0.10 -11.40 14.01
N ALA A 134 -0.68 -10.52 13.18
CA ALA A 134 -1.51 -9.42 13.68
C ALA A 134 -3.00 -9.69 13.44
N SER A 135 -3.82 -9.34 14.42
CA SER A 135 -5.27 -9.49 14.33
C SER A 135 -5.86 -8.45 13.37
N ILE A 136 -6.90 -8.83 12.63
CA ILE A 136 -7.67 -7.92 11.76
C ILE A 136 -8.13 -6.67 12.54
N ILE A 137 -8.37 -6.82 13.85
CA ILE A 137 -8.73 -5.73 14.76
C ILE A 137 -7.57 -4.75 14.95
N GLU A 138 -6.35 -5.24 15.15
CA GLU A 138 -5.15 -4.40 15.29
C GLU A 138 -4.88 -3.62 14.00
N LEU A 139 -5.06 -4.27 12.85
CA LEU A 139 -4.96 -3.64 11.54
C LEU A 139 -6.01 -2.53 11.35
N GLY A 140 -7.24 -2.80 11.77
CA GLY A 140 -8.33 -1.83 11.75
C GLY A 140 -8.05 -0.61 12.63
N ILE A 141 -7.48 -0.81 13.82
CA ILE A 141 -7.08 0.28 14.72
C ILE A 141 -5.92 1.09 14.12
N ALA A 142 -4.90 0.43 13.58
CA ALA A 142 -3.76 1.09 12.95
C ALA A 142 -4.23 1.98 11.78
N ASN A 143 -4.96 1.42 10.82
CA ASN A 143 -5.50 2.16 9.68
C ASN A 143 -6.47 3.26 10.12
N GLY A 144 -7.35 2.97 11.08
CA GLY A 144 -8.29 3.93 11.65
C GLY A 144 -7.58 5.12 12.29
N SER A 145 -6.52 4.89 13.05
CA SER A 145 -5.73 5.95 13.69
C SER A 145 -5.11 6.91 12.66
N ILE A 146 -4.57 6.36 11.56
CA ILE A 146 -3.99 7.15 10.48
C ILE A 146 -5.07 8.00 9.80
N ILE A 147 -6.23 7.41 9.49
CA ILE A 147 -7.37 8.11 8.89
C ILE A 147 -7.86 9.25 9.80
N ILE A 148 -8.02 8.99 11.10
CA ILE A 148 -8.49 9.97 12.08
C ILE A 148 -7.53 11.15 12.16
N ILE A 149 -6.23 10.89 12.26
CA ILE A 149 -5.20 11.95 12.31
C ILE A 149 -5.24 12.77 11.02
N LEU A 150 -5.26 12.12 9.86
CA LEU A 150 -5.31 12.79 8.56
C LEU A 150 -6.54 13.70 8.44
N PHE A 151 -7.70 13.19 8.86
CA PHE A 151 -8.96 13.92 8.86
C PHE A 151 -8.93 15.11 9.83
N MET A 152 -8.40 14.93 11.04
CA MET A 152 -8.27 16.00 12.03
C MET A 152 -7.35 17.12 11.53
N LEU A 153 -6.21 16.78 10.92
CA LEU A 153 -5.29 17.75 10.34
C LEU A 153 -5.95 18.53 9.20
N GLU A 154 -6.60 17.86 8.24
CA GLU A 154 -7.26 18.53 7.12
C GLU A 154 -8.42 19.41 7.61
N TYR A 155 -9.17 18.96 8.62
CA TYR A 155 -10.24 19.75 9.24
C TYR A 155 -9.71 21.03 9.92
N LEU A 156 -8.63 20.93 10.70
CA LEU A 156 -7.98 22.08 11.33
C LEU A 156 -7.45 23.08 10.29
N ILE A 157 -6.77 22.59 9.25
CA ILE A 157 -6.24 23.43 8.18
C ILE A 157 -7.37 24.14 7.42
N ASN A 158 -8.46 23.45 7.13
CA ASN A 158 -9.63 24.04 6.47
C ASN A 158 -10.30 25.11 7.35
N ARG A 159 -10.34 24.90 8.66
CA ARG A 159 -10.90 25.88 9.62
C ARG A 159 -10.04 27.14 9.77
N SER A 160 -8.72 27.01 9.60
CA SER A 160 -7.78 28.14 9.61
C SER A 160 -7.78 28.97 8.31
N SER A 161 -8.51 28.56 7.27
CA SER A 161 -8.57 29.28 6.00
C SER A 161 -9.98 29.84 5.68
N PRO A 162 -10.60 30.68 6.54
CA PRO A 162 -11.99 31.11 6.36
C PRO A 162 -12.22 32.23 5.33
N ASN A 163 -11.23 32.66 4.53
CA ASN A 163 -11.45 33.74 3.54
C ASN A 163 -10.65 33.53 2.24
N LYS A 164 -11.29 32.92 1.24
CA LYS A 164 -10.98 33.07 -0.20
C LYS A 164 -12.28 33.08 -1.03
N LEU A 165 -13.29 33.81 -0.54
CA LEU A 165 -14.57 33.98 -1.24
C LEU A 165 -14.98 35.45 -1.39
N SER A 166 -14.00 36.34 -1.57
CA SER A 166 -14.19 37.68 -2.11
C SER A 166 -12.82 38.17 -2.59
N ASP A 167 -12.56 38.03 -3.88
CA ASP A 167 -11.74 38.89 -4.76
C ASP A 167 -11.73 38.28 -6.16
#